data_AF-A0A7C7VGJ4-F1
#
_entry.id   AF-A0A7C7VGJ4-F1
#
_cell.length_a   1.000
_cell.length_b   1.000
_cell.length_c   1.000
_cell.angle_alpha   90.00
_cell.angle_beta   90.00
_cell.angle_gamma   90.00
#
_symmetry.space_group_name_H-M   'P 1'
#
loop_
_entity.id
_entity.type
_entity.pdbx_description
1 polymer ?
#
loop_
_entity_poly.entity_id
_entity_poly.type
_entity_poly.pdbx_seq_one_letter_code
_entity_poly.pdbx_strand_id
1 'polypeptide(L)'
;MNVKNRFYRLIRGLLAVCVMCALADAGVQGAEMQIGENDSVVRSTADHAKFKILDQDFKTGPDVTRACLTCHTQAALQVHKTFHWTWESEKGIQKGIGKKNVLNNF
;
A
#
# COMPACT_ATOMS: atom_id res chain seq x y z
N MET A 1 39.12 26.21 -48.83
CA MET A 1 38.01 25.25 -48.60
C MET A 1 37.11 25.76 -47.49
N ASN A 2 35.80 25.81 -47.75
CA ASN A 2 34.82 26.66 -47.07
C ASN A 2 34.45 26.13 -45.67
N VAL A 3 34.72 26.92 -44.63
CA VAL A 3 34.52 26.60 -43.19
C VAL A 3 33.06 26.18 -42.90
N LYS A 4 32.11 26.67 -43.70
CA LYS A 4 30.69 26.32 -43.64
C LYS A 4 30.43 24.83 -43.86
N ASN A 5 31.18 24.16 -44.75
CA ASN A 5 31.00 22.73 -45.03
C ASN A 5 31.53 21.82 -43.91
N ARG A 6 32.49 22.30 -43.10
CA ARG A 6 32.94 21.59 -41.89
C ARG A 6 31.89 21.70 -40.78
N PHE A 7 31.27 22.87 -40.65
CA PHE A 7 30.20 23.10 -39.69
C PHE A 7 28.96 22.25 -39.99
N TYR A 8 28.54 22.19 -41.25
CA TYR A 8 27.40 21.35 -41.68
C TYR A 8 27.66 19.83 -41.54
N ARG A 9 28.91 19.37 -41.69
CA ARG A 9 29.27 17.96 -41.47
C ARG A 9 29.29 17.58 -39.98
N LEU A 10 29.70 18.49 -39.10
CA LEU A 10 29.66 18.29 -37.65
C LEU A 10 28.22 18.29 -37.12
N ILE A 11 27.36 19.21 -37.59
CA ILE A 11 25.95 19.28 -37.20
C ILE A 11 25.15 18.06 -37.73
N ARG A 12 25.41 17.59 -38.96
CA ARG A 12 24.80 16.36 -39.48
C ARG A 12 25.27 15.08 -38.78
N GLY A 13 26.52 15.04 -38.33
CA GLY A 13 27.05 13.92 -37.53
C GLY A 13 26.41 13.84 -36.14
N LEU A 14 26.23 14.98 -35.48
CA LEU A 14 25.56 15.06 -34.17
C LEU A 14 24.07 14.69 -34.22
N LEU A 15 23.34 15.11 -35.26
CA LEU A 15 21.95 14.72 -35.46
C LEU A 15 21.79 13.22 -35.74
N ALA A 16 22.72 12.59 -36.46
CA ALA A 16 22.68 11.15 -36.75
C ALA A 16 23.00 10.27 -35.52
N VAL A 17 23.85 10.75 -34.60
CA VAL A 17 24.19 10.03 -33.36
C VAL A 17 23.06 10.10 -32.33
N CYS A 18 22.30 11.21 -32.26
CA CYS A 18 21.14 11.31 -31.36
C CYS A 18 19.96 10.40 -31.76
N VAL A 19 19.79 10.09 -33.05
CA VAL A 19 18.69 9.22 -33.52
C VAL A 19 18.97 7.74 -33.24
N MET A 20 20.23 7.32 -33.20
CA MET A 20 20.62 5.93 -32.90
C MET A 20 20.55 5.59 -31.39
N CYS A 21 20.59 6.59 -30.50
CA CYS A 21 20.50 6.38 -29.06
C CYS A 21 19.05 6.17 -28.57
N ALA A 22 18.05 6.54 -29.38
CA ALA A 22 16.64 6.47 -29.01
C ALA A 22 15.96 5.11 -29.29
N LEU A 23 16.68 4.14 -29.86
CA LEU A 23 16.11 2.83 -30.28
C LEU A 23 16.60 1.64 -29.44
N ALA A 24 17.38 1.85 -28.37
CA ALA A 24 17.96 0.76 -27.58
C ALA A 24 17.13 0.31 -26.35
N ASP A 25 16.11 1.06 -25.92
CA ASP A 25 15.33 0.73 -24.69
C ASP A 25 13.97 0.08 -24.98
N ALA A 26 13.83 -0.66 -26.08
CA ALA A 26 12.70 -1.56 -26.30
C ALA A 26 12.92 -2.89 -25.56
N GLY A 27 13.00 -2.86 -24.22
CA GLY A 27 13.33 -4.06 -23.45
C GLY A 27 13.29 -3.89 -21.95
N VAL A 28 12.11 -3.56 -21.40
CA VAL A 28 11.55 -4.06 -20.13
C VAL A 28 10.21 -3.34 -19.94
N GLN A 29 9.12 -3.99 -20.35
CA GLN A 29 7.78 -3.62 -19.90
C GLN A 29 7.53 -4.41 -18.63
N GLY A 30 7.91 -3.82 -17.48
CA GLY A 30 7.36 -4.24 -16.21
C GLY A 30 5.84 -4.03 -16.27
N ALA A 31 5.07 -5.05 -15.91
CA ALA A 31 3.63 -4.92 -15.79
C ALA A 31 3.30 -3.93 -14.67
N GLU A 32 3.07 -2.67 -15.02
CA GLU A 32 2.48 -1.70 -14.11
C GLU A 32 1.01 -2.07 -13.89
N MET A 33 0.69 -2.47 -12.66
CA MET A 33 -0.69 -2.65 -12.22
C MET A 33 -1.36 -1.29 -12.16
N GLN A 34 -2.10 -0.95 -13.22
CA GLN A 34 -2.97 0.22 -13.25
C GLN A 34 -4.14 -0.03 -12.28
N ILE A 35 -4.05 0.52 -11.08
CA ILE A 35 -5.16 0.53 -10.12
C ILE A 35 -6.17 1.54 -10.68
N GLY A 36 -7.23 1.02 -11.31
CA GLY A 36 -8.30 1.82 -11.87
C GLY A 36 -8.84 2.80 -10.84
N GLU A 37 -8.75 4.08 -11.16
CA GLU A 37 -9.32 5.17 -10.38
C GLU A 37 -10.85 5.13 -10.52
N ASN A 38 -11.54 5.07 -9.37
CA ASN A 38 -12.99 5.10 -9.23
C ASN A 38 -13.68 3.82 -9.79
N ASP A 39 -14.09 2.88 -8.95
CA ASP A 39 -15.30 3.03 -8.15
C ASP A 39 -15.11 2.42 -6.76
N SER A 40 -14.79 3.28 -5.78
CA SER A 40 -14.69 2.86 -4.40
C SER A 40 -16.12 2.61 -3.88
N VAL A 41 -16.55 1.35 -3.86
CA VAL A 41 -17.62 0.94 -2.94
C VAL A 41 -17.25 1.51 -1.58
N VAL A 42 -18.05 2.44 -1.08
CA VAL A 42 -17.80 3.10 0.21
C VAL A 42 -17.99 2.05 1.30
N ARG A 43 -16.91 1.31 1.62
CA ARG A 43 -16.90 0.22 2.61
C ARG A 43 -17.03 0.72 4.04
N SER A 44 -16.82 2.02 4.26
CA SER A 44 -16.79 2.66 5.56
C SER A 44 -17.56 3.96 5.51
N THR A 45 -18.35 4.24 6.55
CA THR A 45 -19.06 5.52 6.71
C THR A 45 -18.13 6.68 7.07
N ALA A 46 -16.86 6.39 7.38
CA ALA A 46 -15.82 7.37 7.70
C ALA A 46 -14.58 7.18 6.82
N ASP A 47 -14.11 8.27 6.23
CA ASP A 47 -12.82 8.34 5.55
C ASP A 47 -11.74 8.78 6.53
N HIS A 48 -10.98 7.80 7.03
CA HIS A 48 -10.02 8.01 8.10
C HIS A 48 -8.81 8.87 7.67
N ALA A 49 -8.52 8.98 6.38
CA ALA A 49 -7.44 9.82 5.87
C ALA A 49 -7.71 11.32 6.08
N LYS A 50 -8.97 11.71 6.32
CA LYS A 50 -9.37 13.10 6.55
C LYS A 50 -9.25 13.55 8.00
N PHE A 51 -8.99 12.65 8.94
CA PHE A 51 -8.95 12.98 10.37
C PHE A 51 -7.56 13.40 10.82
N LYS A 52 -7.43 14.66 11.26
CA LYS A 52 -6.15 15.20 11.75
C LYS A 52 -5.55 14.45 12.94
N ILE A 53 -6.35 13.80 13.77
CA ILE A 53 -5.84 12.98 14.88
C ILE A 53 -5.07 11.74 14.38
N LEU A 54 -5.30 11.29 13.15
CA LEU A 54 -4.60 10.17 12.51
C LEU A 54 -3.46 10.63 11.59
N ASP A 55 -3.36 11.94 11.33
CA ASP A 55 -2.34 12.59 10.49
C ASP A 55 -1.11 12.96 11.33
N GLN A 56 -0.49 11.96 11.95
CA GLN A 56 0.70 12.12 12.78
C GLN A 56 1.52 10.84 12.84
N ASP A 57 2.80 10.96 13.18
CA ASP A 57 3.65 9.80 13.43
C ASP A 57 3.31 9.13 14.76
N PHE A 58 3.01 7.83 14.71
CA PHE A 58 2.82 7.00 15.90
C PHE A 58 4.07 6.19 16.20
N LYS A 59 4.54 6.20 17.45
CA LYS A 59 5.74 5.45 17.86
C LYS A 59 5.45 3.99 18.14
N THR A 60 4.23 3.70 18.63
CA THR A 60 3.81 2.34 19.00
C THR A 60 2.39 2.05 18.55
N GLY A 61 2.06 0.77 18.39
CA GLY A 61 0.68 0.33 18.09
C GLY A 61 -0.37 0.85 19.10
N PRO A 62 -0.12 0.80 20.42
CA PRO A 62 -1.01 1.39 21.42
C PRO A 62 -1.26 2.89 21.25
N ASP A 63 -0.32 3.64 20.66
CA ASP A 63 -0.53 5.07 20.39
C ASP A 63 -1.61 5.27 19.33
N VAL A 64 -1.61 4.44 18.28
CA VAL A 64 -2.67 4.40 17.26
C VAL A 64 -4.00 4.02 17.90
N THR A 65 -4.03 2.97 18.72
CA THR A 65 -5.27 2.53 19.41
C THR A 65 -5.86 3.65 20.26
N ARG A 66 -5.02 4.42 20.98
CA ARG A 66 -5.52 5.57 21.76
C ARG A 66 -6.19 6.62 20.89
N ALA A 67 -5.66 6.90 19.69
CA ALA A 67 -6.31 7.78 18.72
C ALA A 67 -7.64 7.20 18.20
N CYS A 68 -7.70 5.91 17.87
CA CYS A 68 -8.95 5.27 17.43
C CYS A 68 -10.05 5.35 18.51
N LEU A 69 -9.68 5.18 19.79
CA LEU A 69 -10.62 5.16 20.91
C LEU A 69 -11.19 6.54 21.27
N THR A 70 -10.68 7.64 20.71
CA THR A 70 -11.32 8.96 20.91
C THR A 70 -12.68 9.06 20.24
N CYS A 71 -12.91 8.28 19.18
CA CYS A 71 -14.20 8.19 18.49
C CYS A 71 -14.88 6.83 18.72
N HIS A 72 -14.10 5.73 18.77
CA HIS A 72 -14.60 4.38 18.98
C HIS A 72 -14.52 3.94 20.44
N THR A 73 -15.11 4.71 21.34
CA THR A 73 -14.93 4.58 22.81
C THR A 73 -15.29 3.19 23.38
N GLN A 74 -16.12 2.41 22.69
CA GLN A 74 -16.56 1.07 23.11
C GLN A 74 -15.92 -0.07 22.30
N ALA A 75 -15.18 0.23 21.22
CA ALA A 75 -14.73 -0.80 20.28
C ALA A 75 -13.77 -1.79 20.93
N ALA A 76 -12.86 -1.34 21.80
CA ALA A 76 -11.97 -2.24 22.54
C ALA A 76 -12.78 -3.26 23.37
N LEU A 77 -13.80 -2.79 24.09
CA LEU A 77 -14.66 -3.67 24.89
C LEU A 77 -15.47 -4.65 24.04
N GLN A 78 -15.87 -4.24 22.83
CA GLN A 78 -16.56 -5.12 21.89
C GLN A 78 -15.63 -6.19 21.35
N VAL A 79 -14.44 -5.81 20.88
CA VAL A 79 -13.43 -6.73 20.33
C VAL A 79 -12.98 -7.74 21.40
N HIS A 80 -12.77 -7.30 22.63
CA HIS A 80 -12.32 -8.15 23.73
C HIS A 80 -13.30 -9.29 24.08
N LYS A 81 -14.57 -9.19 23.67
CA LYS A 81 -15.59 -10.24 23.84
C LYS A 81 -15.61 -11.25 22.69
N THR A 82 -14.79 -11.07 21.65
CA THR A 82 -14.81 -11.92 20.45
C THR A 82 -13.70 -12.98 20.48
N PHE A 83 -13.89 -14.04 19.70
CA PHE A 83 -12.88 -15.08 19.50
C PHE A 83 -11.56 -14.55 18.92
N HIS A 84 -11.56 -13.41 18.23
CA HIS A 84 -10.34 -12.77 17.72
C HIS A 84 -9.44 -12.26 18.86
N TRP A 85 -10.00 -11.95 20.02
CA TRP A 85 -9.26 -11.50 21.20
C TRP A 85 -9.03 -12.64 22.20
N THR A 86 -10.09 -13.37 22.55
CA THR A 86 -9.99 -14.43 23.56
C THR A 86 -9.25 -15.67 23.04
N TRP A 87 -9.25 -15.85 21.71
CA TRP A 87 -8.78 -17.05 21.03
C TRP A 87 -9.47 -18.33 21.52
N GLU A 88 -10.70 -18.18 21.99
CA GLU A 88 -11.55 -19.24 22.51
C GLU A 88 -12.90 -19.19 21.80
N SER A 89 -13.40 -20.35 21.39
CA SER A 89 -14.75 -20.50 20.86
C SER A 89 -15.73 -20.81 21.99
N GLU A 90 -16.82 -20.07 22.04
CA GLU A 90 -17.99 -20.42 22.85
C GLU A 90 -18.91 -21.44 22.18
N LYS A 91 -18.66 -21.71 20.88
CA LYS A 91 -19.45 -22.61 20.03
C LYS A 91 -18.65 -23.86 19.70
N GLY A 92 -19.28 -25.03 19.78
CA GLY A 92 -18.66 -26.31 19.42
C GLY A 92 -18.92 -27.41 20.44
N ILE A 93 -18.25 -28.54 20.26
CA ILE A 93 -18.42 -29.75 21.08
C ILE A 93 -17.99 -29.51 22.53
N GLN A 94 -17.03 -28.60 22.74
CA GLN A 94 -16.52 -28.22 24.05
C GLN A 94 -16.28 -26.70 24.09
N LYS A 95 -16.73 -26.06 25.17
CA LYS A 95 -16.46 -24.64 25.44
C LYS A 95 -14.97 -24.40 25.72
N GLY A 96 -14.44 -23.27 25.26
CA GLY A 96 -13.05 -22.87 25.55
C GLY A 96 -12.01 -23.47 24.59
N ILE A 97 -12.42 -24.20 23.57
CA ILE A 97 -11.54 -24.64 22.49
C ILE A 97 -11.29 -23.47 21.53
N GLY A 98 -10.04 -23.21 21.18
CA GLY A 98 -9.63 -22.22 20.19
C GLY A 98 -8.11 -22.15 20.11
N LYS A 99 -7.55 -21.21 19.34
CA LYS A 99 -6.10 -21.14 19.09
C LYS A 99 -5.25 -21.18 20.38
N LYS A 100 -5.77 -20.64 21.47
CA LYS A 100 -5.10 -20.63 22.77
C LYS A 100 -4.92 -22.02 23.40
N ASN A 101 -5.85 -22.94 23.15
CA ASN A 101 -5.96 -24.22 23.85
C ASN A 101 -5.98 -25.44 22.90
N VAL A 102 -5.88 -25.24 21.58
CA VAL A 102 -5.95 -26.31 20.59
C VAL A 102 -4.56 -26.84 20.26
N LEU A 103 -4.39 -28.16 20.29
CA LEU A 103 -3.20 -28.83 19.77
C LEU A 103 -3.43 -29.15 18.29
N ASN A 104 -2.42 -28.89 17.47
CA ASN A 104 -2.42 -29.24 16.05
C ASN A 104 -1.08 -29.88 15.65
N ASN A 105 -0.96 -30.30 14.40
CA ASN A 105 0.22 -30.97 13.83
C ASN A 105 0.86 -30.15 12.69
N PHE A 106 0.79 -28.82 12.77
CA PHE A 106 1.37 -27.87 11.80
C PHE A 106 2.62 -27.18 12.35
#